data_AF-A0A7C3LZB0-F1
#
_entry.id   AF-A0A7C3LZB0-F1
#
_cell.length_a   1.000
_cell.length_b   1.000
_cell.length_c   1.000
_cell.angle_alpha   90.00
_cell.angle_beta   90.00
_cell.angle_gamma   90.00
#
_symmetry.space_group_name_H-M   'P 1'
#
loop_
_entity.id
_entity.type
_entity.pdbx_description
1 polymer ?
#
loop_
_entity_poly.entity_id
_entity_poly.type
_entity_poly.pdbx_seq_one_letter_code
_entity_poly.pdbx_strand_id
1 'polypeptide(L)' 'TECATRSGVSLGSLKRFERTGQISLESLLKLAFVLECLGDFSSVCEVEEERFGSIDEMLRDKS' A
#
# COMPACT_ATOMS: atom_id res chain seq x y z
N THR A 1 -11.78 -19.67 -0.21
CA THR A 1 -11.52 -20.18 -1.58
C THR A 1 -11.92 -19.15 -2.62
N GLU A 2 -13.05 -18.47 -2.44
CA GLU A 2 -13.54 -17.41 -3.34
C GLU A 2 -12.49 -16.35 -3.69
N CYS A 3 -11.74 -15.82 -2.72
CA CYS A 3 -10.72 -14.79 -2.96
C CYS A 3 -9.58 -15.28 -3.90
N ALA A 4 -9.10 -16.51 -3.71
CA ALA A 4 -8.10 -17.11 -4.60
C ALA A 4 -8.64 -17.25 -6.03
N THR A 5 -9.90 -17.67 -6.19
CA THR A 5 -10.55 -17.78 -7.49
C THR A 5 -10.74 -16.41 -8.16
N ARG A 6 -11.26 -15.42 -7.43
CA ARG A 6 -11.54 -14.08 -7.96
C ARG A 6 -10.26 -13.32 -8.32
N SER A 7 -9.20 -13.46 -7.52
CA SER A 7 -7.91 -12.77 -7.75
C SER A 7 -6.98 -13.47 -8.75
N GLY A 8 -7.25 -14.73 -9.10
CA GLY A 8 -6.32 -15.54 -9.88
C GLY A 8 -5.02 -15.88 -9.13
N VAL A 9 -4.95 -15.63 -7.83
CA VAL A 9 -3.82 -16.01 -6.97
C VAL A 9 -4.01 -17.45 -6.51
N SER A 10 -2.95 -18.27 -6.59
CA SER A 10 -3.04 -19.67 -6.16
C SER A 10 -3.42 -19.78 -4.67
N LEU A 11 -4.21 -20.78 -4.32
CA LEU A 11 -4.60 -21.03 -2.93
C LEU A 11 -3.37 -21.26 -2.03
N GLY A 12 -2.30 -21.86 -2.56
CA GLY A 12 -1.04 -22.06 -1.82
C GLY A 12 -0.33 -20.74 -1.51
N SER A 13 -0.28 -19.82 -2.48
CA SER A 13 0.27 -18.47 -2.27
C SER A 13 -0.56 -17.69 -1.25
N LEU A 14 -1.89 -17.73 -1.37
CA LEU A 14 -2.78 -17.05 -0.42
C LEU A 14 -2.60 -17.59 1.01
N LYS A 15 -2.61 -18.92 1.18
CA LYS A 15 -2.38 -19.55 2.49
C LYS A 15 -1.00 -19.26 3.08
N ARG A 16 0.03 -19.09 2.23
CA ARG A 16 1.37 -18.70 2.71
C ARG A 16 1.35 -17.25 3.17
N PHE A 17 0.76 -16.36 2.37
CA PHE A 17 0.60 -14.95 2.71
C PHE A 17 -0.14 -14.76 4.05
N GLU A 18 -1.27 -15.45 4.25
CA GLU A 18 -2.04 -15.38 5.51
C GLU A 18 -1.24 -15.85 6.74
N ARG A 19 -0.27 -16.75 6.56
CA ARG A 19 0.56 -17.29 7.65
C ARG A 19 1.85 -16.52 7.89
N THR A 20 2.46 -15.98 6.84
CA THR A 20 3.82 -15.42 6.91
C THR A 20 3.88 -13.93 6.57
N GLY A 21 2.82 -13.35 6.02
CA GLY A 21 2.81 -11.99 5.46
C GLY A 21 3.59 -11.87 4.14
N GLN A 22 4.17 -12.95 3.61
CA GLN A 22 5.03 -12.89 2.43
C GLN A 22 4.30 -13.30 1.15
N ILE A 23 4.36 -12.42 0.15
CA ILE A 23 3.75 -12.61 -1.17
C ILE A 23 4.55 -11.82 -2.23
N SER A 24 4.39 -12.14 -3.52
CA SER A 24 4.91 -11.27 -4.58
C SER A 24 4.05 -10.00 -4.70
N LEU A 25 4.68 -8.90 -5.13
CA LEU A 25 3.96 -7.64 -5.37
C LEU A 25 2.80 -7.81 -6.36
N GLU A 26 3.01 -8.52 -7.47
CA GLU A 26 1.95 -8.80 -8.45
C GLU A 26 0.72 -9.49 -7.82
N SER A 27 0.94 -10.51 -7.00
CA SER A 27 -0.18 -11.21 -6.35
C SER A 27 -0.85 -10.35 -5.30
N LEU A 28 -0.11 -9.48 -4.61
CA LEU A 28 -0.67 -8.51 -3.69
C LEU A 28 -1.58 -7.50 -4.41
N LEU A 29 -1.14 -6.96 -5.56
CA LEU A 29 -1.95 -6.04 -6.37
C LEU A 29 -3.21 -6.72 -6.94
N LYS A 30 -3.12 -7.99 -7.35
CA LYS A 30 -4.28 -8.79 -7.76
C LYS A 30 -5.30 -8.96 -6.64
N LEU A 31 -4.84 -9.20 -5.41
CA LEU A 31 -5.71 -9.26 -4.23
C LEU A 31 -6.35 -7.89 -3.96
N ALA A 32 -5.55 -6.82 -3.96
CA ALA A 32 -6.04 -5.46 -3.73
C ALA A 32 -7.09 -5.01 -4.75
N PHE A 33 -6.92 -5.39 -6.03
CA PHE A 33 -7.89 -5.11 -7.08
C PHE A 33 -9.26 -5.73 -6.79
N VAL A 34 -9.31 -7.02 -6.41
CA VAL A 34 -10.56 -7.73 -6.13
C VAL A 34 -11.23 -7.27 -4.83
N LEU A 35 -10.43 -6.73 -3.92
CA LEU A 35 -10.88 -6.14 -2.65
C LEU A 35 -11.23 -4.65 -2.77
N GLU A 36 -11.17 -4.09 -3.98
CA GLU A 36 -11.49 -2.67 -4.27
C GLU A 36 -10.61 -1.67 -3.50
N CYS A 37 -9.40 -2.09 -3.08
CA CYS A 37 -8.41 -1.27 -2.37
C CYS A 37 -7.11 -1.07 -3.16
N LEU A 38 -7.10 -1.35 -4.46
CA LEU A 38 -5.92 -1.10 -5.31
C LEU A 38 -5.53 0.38 -5.33
N GLY A 39 -6.49 1.29 -5.17
CA GLY A 39 -6.24 2.74 -5.13
C GLY A 39 -5.28 3.14 -4.01
N ASP A 40 -5.30 2.46 -2.87
CA ASP A 40 -4.46 2.76 -1.71
C ASP A 40 -2.95 2.56 -2.01
N PHE A 41 -2.62 1.82 -3.07
CA PHE A 41 -1.22 1.64 -3.49
C PHE A 41 -0.62 2.87 -4.18
N SER A 42 -1.43 3.84 -4.61
CA SER A 42 -0.87 5.05 -5.26
C SER A 42 -0.03 5.88 -4.30
N SER A 43 -0.38 5.90 -3.01
CA SER A 43 0.32 6.65 -1.98
C SER A 43 1.44 5.89 -1.29
N VAL A 44 1.61 4.58 -1.57
CA VAL A 44 2.63 3.74 -0.90
C VAL A 44 4.06 4.24 -1.18
N CYS A 45 4.28 4.85 -2.34
CA CYS A 45 5.57 5.39 -2.75
C CYS A 45 5.60 6.92 -2.74
N GLU A 46 4.56 7.57 -2.22
CA GLU A 46 4.61 9.02 -2.02
C GLU A 46 5.59 9.29 -0.88
N VAL A 47 6.57 10.14 -1.19
CA VAL A 47 7.47 10.67 -0.17
C VAL A 47 6.74 11.86 0.41
N GLU A 48 6.51 11.87 1.73
CA GLU A 48 6.14 13.09 2.41
C GLU A 48 7.29 14.07 2.21
N GLU A 49 7.12 15.05 1.31
CA GLU A 49 7.99 16.21 1.29
C GLU A 49 7.81 16.90 2.63
N GLU A 50 8.71 16.65 3.58
CA GLU A 50 8.88 17.52 4.73
C GLU A 50 9.23 18.90 4.16
N ARG A 51 8.21 19.75 4.00
CA ARG A 51 8.38 21.16 3.76
C ARG A 51 9.03 21.74 5.00
N PHE A 52 10.35 21.65 5.07
CA PHE A 52 11.14 22.53 5.90
C PHE A 52 11.00 23.92 5.30
N GLY A 53 10.01 24.67 5.78
CA GLY A 53 9.96 26.11 5.59
C GLY A 53 11.28 26.71 6.05
N SER A 54 11.73 27.76 5.37
CA SER A 54 12.95 28.45 5.81
C SER A 54 12.79 28.91 7.27
N ILE A 55 13.90 29.08 7.99
CA ILE A 55 13.87 29.57 9.39
C ILE A 55 13.06 30.88 9.49
N ASP A 56 13.13 31.73 8.47
CA ASP A 56 12.37 32.98 8.38
C ASP A 56 10.84 32.75 8.29
N GLU A 57 10.40 31.70 7.60
CA GLU A 57 8.99 31.32 7.47
C GLU A 57 8.43 30.80 8.80
N MET A 58 9.20 29.98 9.52
CA MET A 58 8.82 29.45 10.84
C MET A 58 8.71 30.54 11.93
N LEU A 59 9.48 31.62 11.81
CA LEU A 59 9.45 32.74 12.77
C LEU A 59 8.21 33.62 12.60
N ARG A 60 7.63 33.70 11.40
CA ARG A 60 6.42 34.50 11.12
C ARG A 60 5.14 33.87 11.65
N ASP A 61 5.07 32.55 11.66
CA ASP A 61 3.87 31.79 12.08
C ASP A 61 3.62 31.83 13.61
N LYS A 62 4.58 32.34 14.39
CA LYS A 62 4.50 32.49 15.86
C LYS A 62 4.12 33.89 16.35
N SER A 63 3.67 34.78 15.46
CA SER A 63 3.31 36.18 15.78
C SER A 63 1.81 36.42 15.79
#